data_AF-A0A0F9NUW5-F1
#
_entry.id   AF-A0A0F9NUW5-F1
#
_cell.length_a   1.000
_cell.length_b   1.000
_cell.length_c   1.000
_cell.angle_alpha   90.00
_cell.angle_beta   90.00
_cell.angle_gamma   90.00
#
_symmetry.space_group_name_H-M   'P 1'
#
loop_
_entity.id
_entity.type
_entity.pdbx_description
1 polymer ?
#
loop_
_entity_poly.entity_id
_entity_poly.type
_entity_poly.pdbx_seq_one_letter_code
_entity_poly.pdbx_strand_id
1 'polypeptide(L)'
;MKIELKEITVRQLAADYKDNAEDGVVGYGGKLDIRPPYQREFIYKDKQRDAVINTLTKDFPLNVMYWAVREDGNFEIIDGQQRTISVCQYVNGDFSYEKRYFHNLQDDEQEQIY
;
A
#
# COMPACT_ATOMS: atom_id res chain seq x y z
N MET A 1 -21.98 6.93 12.53
CA MET A 1 -20.69 6.50 11.95
C MET A 1 -19.59 7.34 12.57
N LYS A 2 -18.59 6.74 13.21
CA LYS A 2 -17.43 7.44 13.77
C LYS A 2 -16.27 7.30 12.78
N ILE A 3 -15.75 8.41 12.27
CA ILE A 3 -14.56 8.44 11.40
C ILE A 3 -13.41 8.99 12.24
N GLU A 4 -12.27 8.31 12.19
CA GLU A 4 -11.05 8.70 12.92
C GLU A 4 -9.89 8.75 11.92
N LEU A 5 -9.23 9.89 11.83
CA LEU A 5 -8.03 10.04 10.99
C LEU A 5 -6.86 9.37 11.70
N LYS A 6 -6.16 8.49 10.99
CA LYS A 6 -4.94 7.83 11.46
C LYS A 6 -3.81 8.08 10.48
N GLU A 7 -2.70 8.58 10.98
CA GLU A 7 -1.45 8.70 10.23
C GLU A 7 -0.68 7.39 10.37
N ILE A 8 -0.45 6.72 9.23
CA ILE A 8 0.22 5.43 9.16
C ILE A 8 1.35 5.57 8.16
N THR A 9 2.58 5.25 8.58
CA THR A 9 3.74 5.30 7.68
C THR A 9 3.70 4.15 6.67
N VAL A 10 4.38 4.30 5.53
CA VAL A 10 4.49 3.21 4.56
C VAL A 10 5.14 1.97 5.19
N ARG A 11 6.12 2.15 6.08
CA ARG A 11 6.71 1.06 6.85
C ARG A 11 5.71 0.29 7.69
N GLN A 12 4.84 0.99 8.39
CA GLN A 12 3.77 0.34 9.13
C GLN A 12 2.81 -0.35 8.18
N LEU A 13 2.42 0.30 7.09
CA LEU A 13 1.48 -0.23 6.10
C LEU A 13 1.98 -1.52 5.42
N ALA A 14 3.26 -1.55 5.04
CA ALA A 14 3.89 -2.67 4.35
C ALA A 14 4.46 -3.74 5.31
N ALA A 15 4.37 -3.53 6.63
CA ALA A 15 4.79 -4.53 7.60
C ALA A 15 4.02 -5.85 7.40
N ASP A 16 4.76 -6.96 7.33
CA ASP A 16 4.24 -8.30 7.03
C ASP A 16 3.35 -8.38 5.78
N TYR A 17 3.64 -7.53 4.78
CA TYR A 17 2.92 -7.55 3.51
C TYR A 17 3.00 -8.92 2.84
N LYS A 18 1.86 -9.44 2.40
CA LYS A 18 1.76 -10.69 1.63
C LYS A 18 0.71 -10.54 0.54
N ASP A 19 1.12 -10.79 -0.69
CA ASP A 19 0.24 -10.97 -1.83
C ASP A 19 0.06 -12.48 -2.06
N ASN A 20 -1.08 -13.02 -1.64
CA ASN A 20 -1.39 -14.45 -1.78
C ASN A 20 -2.17 -14.73 -3.07
N ALA A 21 -2.04 -13.87 -4.09
CA ALA A 21 -2.82 -13.95 -5.33
C ALA A 21 -4.32 -14.07 -4.99
N GLU A 22 -5.04 -15.06 -5.54
CA GLU A 22 -6.49 -15.23 -5.38
C GLU A 22 -6.96 -15.30 -3.92
N ASP A 23 -6.10 -15.70 -2.97
CA ASP A 23 -6.43 -15.75 -1.54
C ASP A 23 -6.38 -14.37 -0.83
N GLY A 24 -6.10 -13.31 -1.59
CA GLY A 24 -6.14 -11.94 -1.11
C GLY A 24 -4.78 -11.35 -0.76
N VAL A 25 -4.81 -10.10 -0.30
CA VAL A 25 -3.60 -9.32 0.00
C VAL A 25 -3.71 -8.72 1.38
N VAL A 26 -2.69 -8.90 2.21
CA VAL A 26 -2.65 -8.41 3.59
C VAL A 26 -1.43 -7.54 3.85
N GLY A 27 -1.52 -6.65 4.84
CA GLY A 27 -0.42 -5.83 5.33
C GLY A 27 -0.72 -5.29 6.73
N TYR A 28 -0.02 -4.22 7.13
CA TYR A 28 -0.16 -3.61 8.45
C TYR A 28 -0.01 -4.62 9.61
N GLY A 29 1.06 -5.42 9.57
CA GLY A 29 1.32 -6.50 10.54
C GLY A 29 0.30 -7.62 10.46
N GLY A 30 -0.25 -7.88 9.27
CA GLY A 30 -1.32 -8.85 9.02
C GLY A 30 -2.72 -8.42 9.51
N LYS A 31 -2.87 -7.19 10.03
CA LYS A 31 -4.15 -6.69 10.56
C LYS A 31 -5.03 -6.02 9.51
N LEU A 32 -4.45 -5.60 8.39
CA LEU A 32 -5.19 -4.99 7.30
C LEU A 32 -5.36 -5.98 6.16
N ASP A 33 -6.62 -6.30 5.88
CA ASP A 33 -7.02 -6.94 4.64
C ASP A 33 -7.09 -5.88 3.54
N ILE A 34 -6.00 -5.77 2.76
CA ILE A 34 -5.84 -4.78 1.70
C ILE A 34 -6.74 -5.14 0.53
N ARG A 35 -6.88 -6.43 0.24
CA ARG A 35 -7.74 -6.98 -0.80
C ARG A 35 -8.29 -8.33 -0.36
N PRO A 36 -9.51 -8.36 0.19
CA PRO A 36 -10.25 -9.58 0.42
C PRO A 36 -10.46 -10.38 -0.87
N PRO A 37 -10.57 -11.72 -0.83
CA PRO A 37 -10.73 -12.58 -2.01
C PRO A 37 -11.93 -12.23 -2.91
N TYR A 38 -12.97 -11.63 -2.35
CA TYR A 38 -14.18 -11.24 -3.08
C TYR A 38 -14.11 -9.82 -3.70
N GLN A 39 -13.09 -9.03 -3.36
CA GLN A 39 -12.90 -7.71 -3.97
C GLN A 39 -12.31 -7.85 -5.38
N ARG A 40 -12.41 -6.77 -6.15
CA ARG A 40 -11.90 -6.76 -7.52
C ARG A 40 -10.38 -6.99 -7.55
N GLU A 41 -9.92 -7.64 -8.61
CA GLU A 41 -8.49 -7.83 -8.86
C GLU A 41 -7.73 -6.50 -8.96
N PHE A 42 -6.44 -6.56 -8.66
CA PHE A 42 -5.54 -5.44 -8.87
C PHE A 42 -5.33 -5.20 -10.38
N ILE A 43 -5.79 -4.05 -10.88
CA ILE A 43 -5.77 -3.73 -12.32
C ILE A 43 -4.87 -2.56 -12.72
N TYR A 44 -4.14 -1.96 -11.77
CA TYR A 44 -3.24 -0.85 -12.09
C TYR A 44 -2.10 -1.35 -12.97
N LYS A 45 -1.96 -0.72 -14.14
CA LYS A 45 -0.81 -0.92 -15.03
C LYS A 45 0.37 -0.06 -14.57
N ASP A 46 1.52 -0.26 -15.20
CA ASP A 46 2.78 0.39 -14.84
C ASP A 46 2.64 1.91 -14.67
N LYS A 47 2.04 2.61 -15.65
CA LYS A 47 1.79 4.06 -15.55
C LYS A 47 1.00 4.49 -14.32
N GLN A 48 0.05 3.67 -13.87
CA GLN A 48 -0.79 3.98 -12.71
C GLN A 48 -0.04 3.72 -11.40
N ARG A 49 0.71 2.62 -11.32
CA ARG A 49 1.58 2.33 -10.17
C ARG A 49 2.70 3.36 -10.04
N ASP A 50 3.37 3.69 -11.13
CA ASP A 50 4.41 4.70 -11.19
C ASP A 50 3.90 6.07 -10.74
N ALA A 51 2.65 6.42 -11.09
CA ALA A 51 2.05 7.67 -10.63
C ALA A 51 1.89 7.72 -9.10
N VAL A 52 1.57 6.59 -8.45
CA VAL A 52 1.49 6.50 -6.99
C VAL A 52 2.87 6.72 -6.36
N ILE A 53 3.91 6.06 -6.90
CA ILE A 53 5.28 6.21 -6.37
C ILE A 53 5.81 7.62 -6.62
N ASN A 54 5.58 8.18 -7.80
CA ASN A 54 5.91 9.57 -8.12
C ASN A 54 5.22 10.59 -7.19
N THR A 55 4.01 10.30 -6.70
CA THR A 55 3.34 11.15 -5.70
C THR A 55 4.07 11.09 -4.36
N LEU A 56 4.49 9.90 -3.92
CA LEU A 56 5.26 9.73 -2.68
C LEU A 56 6.63 10.40 -2.74
N THR A 57 7.39 10.22 -3.83
CA THR A 57 8.74 10.78 -3.98
C THR A 57 8.78 12.30 -4.14
N LYS A 58 7.63 12.94 -4.37
CA LYS A 58 7.49 14.39 -4.50
C LYS A 58 6.83 15.05 -3.28
N ASP A 59 6.72 14.31 -2.17
CA ASP A 59 6.07 14.77 -0.93
C ASP A 59 4.63 15.26 -1.14
N PHE A 60 3.96 14.77 -2.18
CA PHE A 60 2.56 15.06 -2.41
C PHE A 60 1.69 14.09 -1.61
N PRO A 61 0.58 14.57 -1.01
CA PRO A 61 -0.30 13.70 -0.26
C PRO A 61 -0.95 12.67 -1.18
N LEU A 62 -0.84 11.39 -0.81
CA LEU A 62 -1.75 10.39 -1.34
C LEU A 62 -3.16 10.66 -0.79
N ASN A 63 -4.17 10.51 -1.64
CA ASN A 63 -5.56 10.62 -1.21
C ASN A 63 -5.84 9.69 -0.02
N VAL A 64 -6.70 10.15 0.89
CA VAL A 64 -7.12 9.42 2.09
C VAL A 64 -7.59 8.01 1.73
N MET A 65 -7.14 7.01 2.50
CA MET A 65 -7.62 5.64 2.41
C MET A 65 -8.70 5.42 3.46
N TYR A 66 -9.76 4.70 3.11
CA TYR A 66 -10.85 4.40 4.05
C TYR A 66 -10.81 2.94 4.45
N TRP A 67 -10.69 2.69 5.75
CA TRP A 67 -10.68 1.35 6.31
C TRP A 67 -11.91 1.14 7.20
N ALA A 68 -12.54 -0.03 7.08
CA ALA A 68 -13.56 -0.48 8.00
C ALA A 68 -12.92 -1.26 9.16
N VAL A 69 -13.42 -1.05 10.37
CA VAL A 69 -13.09 -1.87 11.54
C VAL A 69 -13.98 -3.11 11.51
N ARG A 70 -13.38 -4.30 11.58
CA ARG A 70 -14.08 -5.59 11.67
C ARG A 70 -14.37 -5.95 13.13
N GLU A 71 -15.27 -6.90 13.35
CA GLU A 71 -15.70 -7.34 14.69
C GLU A 71 -14.55 -7.94 15.52
N ASP A 72 -13.55 -8.51 14.87
CA ASP A 72 -12.34 -9.09 15.46
C ASP A 72 -11.26 -8.04 15.80
N GLY A 73 -11.51 -6.75 15.53
CA GLY A 73 -10.57 -5.66 15.75
C GLY A 73 -9.54 -5.46 14.62
N ASN A 74 -9.61 -6.25 13.56
CA ASN A 74 -8.82 -6.05 12.34
C ASN A 74 -9.46 -5.01 11.41
N PHE A 75 -8.78 -4.73 10.30
CA PHE A 75 -9.18 -3.72 9.33
C PHE A 75 -9.40 -4.33 7.94
N GLU A 76 -10.32 -3.73 7.18
CA GLU A 76 -10.53 -4.01 5.76
C GLU A 76 -10.49 -2.71 4.97
N ILE A 77 -9.83 -2.71 3.82
CA ILE A 77 -9.87 -1.57 2.91
C ILE A 77 -11.25 -1.46 2.23
N ILE A 78 -11.82 -0.26 2.28
CA ILE A 78 -13.05 0.12 1.59
C ILE A 78 -12.74 0.98 0.36
N ASP A 79 -11.81 1.92 0.49
CA ASP A 79 -11.25 2.68 -0.64
C ASP A 79 -9.73 2.79 -0.50
N GLY A 80 -9.05 2.81 -1.64
CA GLY A 80 -7.60 2.95 -1.69
C GLY A 80 -6.82 1.68 -2.02
N GLN A 81 -7.49 0.54 -2.22
CA GLN A 81 -6.89 -0.76 -2.54
C GLN A 81 -5.73 -0.66 -3.54
N GLN A 82 -5.97 -0.06 -4.72
CA GLN A 82 -4.96 0.04 -5.77
C GLN A 82 -3.73 0.84 -5.34
N ARG A 83 -3.93 1.92 -4.59
CA ARG A 83 -2.83 2.78 -4.14
C ARG A 83 -2.02 2.04 -3.08
N THR A 84 -2.69 1.45 -2.09
CA THR A 84 -2.06 0.64 -1.05
C THR A 84 -1.22 -0.49 -1.62
N ILE A 85 -1.78 -1.29 -2.53
CA ILE A 85 -1.04 -2.39 -3.17
C ILE A 85 0.16 -1.85 -3.97
N SER A 86 0.01 -0.75 -4.71
CA SER A 86 1.12 -0.19 -5.49
C SER A 86 2.31 0.21 -4.60
N VAL A 87 2.03 0.81 -3.45
CA VAL A 87 3.06 1.19 -2.48
C VAL A 87 3.73 -0.05 -1.88
N CYS A 88 2.94 -1.02 -1.42
CA CYS A 88 3.48 -2.26 -0.85
C CYS A 88 4.32 -3.04 -1.88
N GLN A 89 3.85 -3.19 -3.12
CA GLN A 89 4.58 -3.87 -4.20
C GLN A 89 5.92 -3.18 -4.50
N TYR A 90 5.96 -1.85 -4.47
CA TYR A 90 7.22 -1.12 -4.73
C TYR A 90 8.24 -1.37 -3.62
N VAL A 91 7.82 -1.22 -2.36
CA VAL A 91 8.66 -1.45 -1.18
C VAL A 91 9.11 -2.91 -1.08
N ASN A 92 8.23 -3.86 -1.46
CA ASN A 92 8.55 -5.28 -1.53
C ASN A 92 9.53 -5.63 -2.68
N GLY A 93 9.70 -4.72 -3.65
CA GLY A 93 10.60 -4.90 -4.79
C GLY A 93 9.97 -5.64 -5.98
N ASP A 94 8.65 -5.70 -6.06
CA ASP A 94 7.92 -6.41 -7.13
C ASP A 94 8.02 -5.72 -8.49
N PHE A 95 8.31 -4.42 -8.51
CA PHE A 95 8.58 -3.65 -9.72
C PHE A 95 9.57 -2.51 -9.47
N SER A 96 10.12 -1.96 -10.56
CA SER A 96 11.00 -0.80 -10.53
C SER A 96 10.26 0.47 -10.94
N TYR A 97 10.53 1.58 -10.27
CA TYR A 97 10.12 2.93 -10.67
C TYR A 97 11.34 3.68 -11.22
N GLU A 98 11.23 4.32 -12.38
CA GLU A 98 12.37 4.96 -13.08
C GLU A 98 13.60 4.04 -13.25
N LYS A 99 13.35 2.74 -13.47
CA LYS A 99 14.37 1.68 -13.59
C LYS A 99 15.17 1.42 -12.30
N ARG A 100 14.67 1.88 -11.15
CA ARG A 100 15.24 1.64 -9.82
C ARG A 100 14.24 0.88 -8.97
N TYR A 101 14.69 -0.21 -8.36
CA TYR A 101 13.93 -0.90 -7.31
C TYR A 101 14.11 -0.18 -5.99
N PHE A 102 13.18 -0.36 -5.05
CA PHE A 102 13.25 0.26 -3.73
C PHE A 102 14.58 -0.05 -3.00
N HIS A 103 15.05 -1.30 -3.05
CA HIS A 103 16.33 -1.71 -2.44
C HIS A 103 17.59 -1.13 -3.14
N ASN A 104 17.44 -0.49 -4.31
CA ASN A 104 18.51 0.20 -5.04
C ASN A 104 18.51 1.72 -4.79
N LEU A 105 17.59 2.22 -3.96
CA LEU A 105 17.57 3.62 -3.53
C LEU A 105 18.64 3.89 -2.47
N GLN A 106 19.14 5.13 -2.41
CA GLN A 106 19.98 5.58 -1.30
C GLN A 106 19.16 5.64 0.00
N ASP A 107 19.85 5.66 1.14
CA ASP A 107 19.19 5.58 2.45
C ASP A 107 18.21 6.76 2.67
N ASP A 108 18.58 7.97 2.24
CA ASP A 108 17.73 9.17 2.31
C ASP A 108 16.49 9.07 1.39
N GLU A 109 16.65 8.52 0.19
CA GLU A 109 15.54 8.25 -0.74
C GLU A 109 14.60 7.16 -0.19
N GLN A 110 15.13 6.15 0.51
CA GLN A 110 14.31 5.14 1.18
C GLN A 110 13.55 5.73 2.36
N GLU A 111 14.21 6.55 3.20
CA GLU A 111 13.60 7.21 4.36
C GLU A 111 12.47 8.18 3.97
N GLN A 112 12.57 8.83 2.81
CA GLN A 112 11.48 9.65 2.28
C GLN A 112 10.20 8.83 2.05
N ILE A 113 10.34 7.55 1.70
CA ILE A 113 9.24 6.68 1.36
C ILE A 113 8.81 5.80 2.54
N TYR A 114 9.74 5.29 3.37
CA TYR A 114 9.56 4.13 4.28
C TYR A 114 10.07 4.34 5.72
#